data_AF-A0A220VDK9-F1
#
_entry.id   AF-A0A220VDK9-F1
#
_cell.length_a   1.000
_cell.length_b   1.000
_cell.length_c   1.000
_cell.angle_alpha   90.00
_cell.angle_beta   90.00
_cell.angle_gamma   90.00
#
_symmetry.space_group_name_H-M   'P 1'
#
loop_
_entity.id
_entity.type
_entity.pdbx_description
1 polymer ?
#
loop_
_entity_poly.entity_id
_entity_poly.type
_entity_poly.pdbx_seq_one_letter_code
_entity_poly.pdbx_strand_id
1 'polypeptide(L)'
;MGPFTIPNSRYNLYITKKLEPRSPLYYKIISTPFQILFITMLVSTPMLLWFSWLITKPARKLQRAAETVLKGEFKEDPNLELGPKEFVKTGITFNQMVHSINQMISSNQRLLSDISHELRSPLTRLKMANALAKRKTGNSSELQRIEVESERLENMINDLLHLSKLKLESHQNKGVVDLFELYGDILNDAKYESKNMNKLLTFNQMPKVLLKVNIPLIQSALENVIRNAIKYANKNINILFLKKETSLI
;
A
#
# COMPACT_ATOMS: atom_id res chain seq x y z
N MET A 1 2.45 33.82 77.71
CA MET A 1 1.70 33.41 78.91
C MET A 1 1.82 34.49 79.98
N GLY A 2 0.80 34.59 80.83
CA GLY A 2 0.54 35.71 81.74
C GLY A 2 -0.95 36.11 81.65
N PRO A 3 -1.49 36.92 82.58
CA PRO A 3 -0.74 37.93 83.33
C PRO A 3 -0.06 37.43 84.61
N PHE A 4 1.16 37.88 84.86
CA PHE A 4 1.81 37.82 86.17
C PHE A 4 1.73 39.22 86.80
N THR A 5 1.18 39.31 88.00
CA THR A 5 1.06 40.58 88.73
C THR A 5 2.36 40.87 89.48
N ILE A 6 2.91 42.07 89.31
CA ILE A 6 4.12 42.50 90.04
C ILE A 6 3.65 43.17 91.34
N PRO A 7 4.03 42.67 92.53
CA PRO A 7 3.64 43.28 93.79
C PRO A 7 4.10 44.74 93.85
N ASN A 8 3.21 45.63 94.30
CA ASN A 8 3.43 47.09 94.43
C ASN A 8 3.42 47.93 93.13
N SER A 9 2.86 47.43 92.03
CA SER A 9 2.63 48.23 90.82
C SER A 9 1.26 47.90 90.16
N ARG A 10 0.62 48.87 89.49
CA ARG A 10 -0.65 48.66 88.75
C ARG A 10 -0.45 48.03 87.36
N TYR A 11 0.67 47.35 87.12
CA TYR A 11 1.01 46.82 85.81
C TYR A 11 1.05 45.30 85.83
N ASN A 12 0.48 44.70 84.80
CA ASN A 12 0.50 43.26 84.57
C ASN A 12 1.60 42.93 83.56
N LEU A 13 2.49 42.00 83.91
CA LEU A 13 3.56 41.54 83.03
C LEU A 13 3.04 40.41 82.14
N TYR A 14 3.17 40.60 80.82
CA TYR A 14 2.86 39.58 79.82
C TYR A 14 4.14 39.12 79.14
N ILE A 15 4.50 37.86 79.31
CA ILE A 15 5.61 37.24 78.58
C ILE A 15 5.04 36.72 77.26
N THR A 16 5.27 37.45 76.18
CA THR A 16 4.93 36.98 74.83
C THR A 16 6.15 36.26 74.24
N LYS A 17 5.95 35.03 73.76
CA LYS A 17 6.97 34.38 72.93
C LYS A 17 6.73 34.91 71.52
N LYS A 18 7.71 35.59 70.94
CA LYS A 18 7.67 35.98 69.53
C LYS A 18 7.66 34.69 68.71
N LEU A 19 6.47 34.23 68.35
CA LEU A 19 6.30 33.21 67.32
C LEU A 19 6.74 33.89 66.04
N GLU A 20 7.98 33.65 65.61
CA GLU A 20 8.34 33.92 64.22
C GLU A 20 7.31 33.20 63.37
N PRO A 21 6.54 33.91 62.52
CA PRO A 21 5.59 33.24 61.66
C PRO A 21 6.40 32.24 60.86
N ARG A 22 6.17 30.94 61.08
CA ARG A 22 6.78 29.88 60.31
C ARG A 22 6.24 30.07 58.90
N SER A 23 6.92 30.91 58.12
CA SER A 23 6.43 31.38 56.84
C SER A 23 6.19 30.14 56.00
N PRO A 24 4.95 29.86 55.58
CA PRO A 24 4.68 28.64 54.86
C PRO A 24 5.48 28.66 53.55
N LEU A 25 5.98 27.48 53.15
CA LEU A 25 6.96 27.30 52.07
C LEU A 25 6.58 28.05 50.78
N TYR A 26 5.29 28.20 50.50
CA TYR A 26 4.78 28.92 49.33
C TYR A 26 5.15 30.42 49.31
N TYR A 27 5.27 31.12 50.45
CA TYR A 27 5.68 32.53 50.48
C TYR A 27 7.13 32.71 49.99
N LYS A 28 8.02 31.77 50.35
CA LYS A 28 9.43 31.79 49.93
C LYS A 28 9.56 31.51 48.43
N ILE A 29 8.74 30.58 47.93
CA ILE A 29 8.62 30.26 46.50
C ILE A 29 8.08 31.46 45.71
N ILE A 30 7.02 32.13 46.19
CA ILE A 30 6.40 33.30 45.53
C ILE A 30 7.32 34.52 45.54
N SER A 31 8.14 34.71 46.57
CA SER A 31 9.04 35.87 46.69
C SER A 31 10.25 35.85 45.76
N THR A 32 10.53 34.73 45.07
CA THR A 32 11.71 34.57 44.20
C THR A 32 11.28 34.19 42.77
N PRO A 33 11.03 35.17 41.88
CA PRO A 33 10.44 34.92 40.55
C PRO A 33 11.28 33.95 39.69
N PHE A 34 12.61 33.94 39.86
CA PHE A 34 13.50 33.01 39.16
C PHE A 34 13.33 31.54 39.58
N GLN A 35 13.00 31.25 40.84
CA GLN A 35 12.79 29.87 41.30
C GLN A 35 11.49 29.29 40.73
N ILE A 36 10.44 30.10 40.66
CA ILE A 36 9.18 29.72 40.00
C ILE A 36 9.45 29.43 38.52
N LEU A 37 10.17 30.32 37.82
CA LEU A 37 10.49 30.12 36.41
C LEU A 37 11.29 28.83 36.18
N PHE A 38 12.27 28.54 37.03
CA PHE A 38 13.04 27.31 36.96
C PHE A 38 12.18 26.06 37.21
N ILE A 39 11.32 26.06 38.24
CA ILE A 39 10.42 24.94 38.55
C ILE A 39 9.42 24.73 37.41
N THR A 40 8.82 25.80 36.90
CA THR A 40 7.88 25.70 35.77
C THR A 40 8.57 25.17 34.51
N MET A 41 9.80 25.58 34.21
CA MET A 41 10.57 25.04 33.09
C MET A 41 10.89 23.55 33.28
N LEU A 42 11.29 23.16 34.50
CA LEU A 42 11.66 21.79 34.85
C LEU A 42 10.47 20.83 34.76
N VAL A 43 9.26 21.30 35.06
CA VAL A 43 8.03 20.49 34.95
C VAL A 43 7.43 20.53 33.54
N SER A 44 7.33 21.71 32.93
CA SER A 44 6.66 21.88 31.63
C SER A 44 7.42 21.22 30.49
N THR A 45 8.75 21.32 30.47
CA THR A 45 9.58 20.76 29.38
C THR A 45 9.40 19.24 29.21
N PRO A 46 9.60 18.40 30.24
CA PRO A 46 9.39 16.95 30.10
C PRO A 46 7.92 16.61 29.84
N MET A 47 6.98 17.37 30.39
CA MET A 47 5.54 17.17 30.14
C MET A 47 5.20 17.42 28.66
N LEU A 48 5.70 18.50 28.07
CA LEU A 48 5.52 18.81 26.63
C LEU A 48 6.19 17.77 25.74
N LEU A 49 7.40 17.32 26.08
CA LEU A 49 8.08 16.25 25.34
C LEU A 49 7.30 14.94 25.39
N TRP A 50 6.74 14.59 26.55
CA TRP A 50 5.91 13.40 26.70
C TRP A 50 4.62 13.49 25.87
N PHE A 51 3.90 14.62 25.93
CA PHE A 51 2.72 14.86 25.09
C PHE A 51 3.04 14.82 23.59
N SER A 52 4.15 15.44 23.20
CA SER A 52 4.63 15.41 21.81
C SER A 52 4.82 13.97 21.33
N TRP A 53 5.44 13.12 22.14
CA TRP A 53 5.66 11.72 21.80
C TRP A 53 4.35 10.90 21.78
N LEU A 54 3.45 11.17 22.73
CA LEU A 54 2.14 10.52 22.85
C LEU A 54 1.26 10.73 21.62
N ILE A 55 1.32 11.92 21.00
CA ILE A 55 0.50 12.29 19.83
C ILE A 55 1.23 11.97 18.51
N THR A 56 2.51 12.34 18.41
CA THR A 56 3.26 12.25 17.13
C THR A 56 3.47 10.80 16.69
N LYS A 57 3.72 9.89 17.65
CA LYS A 57 3.99 8.48 17.34
C LYS A 57 2.80 7.76 16.67
N PRO A 58 1.57 7.78 17.24
CA PRO A 58 0.41 7.16 16.58
C PRO A 58 0.01 7.88 15.29
N ALA A 59 0.13 9.21 15.21
CA ALA A 59 -0.14 9.95 13.97
C ALA A 59 0.77 9.51 12.82
N ARG A 60 2.08 9.35 13.08
CA ARG A 60 3.03 8.85 12.08
C ARG A 60 2.75 7.40 11.66
N LYS A 61 2.21 6.57 12.55
CA LYS A 61 1.80 5.20 12.19
C LYS A 61 0.63 5.21 11.21
N LEU A 62 -0.41 5.99 11.50
CA LEU A 62 -1.55 6.18 10.59
C LEU A 62 -1.11 6.73 9.23
N GLN A 63 -0.22 7.72 9.21
CA GLN A 63 0.35 8.25 7.97
C GLN A 63 1.04 7.15 7.15
N ARG A 64 1.90 6.35 7.78
CA ARG A 64 2.60 5.24 7.10
C ARG A 64 1.62 4.19 6.57
N ALA A 65 0.59 3.85 7.34
CA ALA A 65 -0.45 2.92 6.90
C ALA A 65 -1.26 3.48 5.70
N ALA A 66 -1.53 4.78 5.69
CA ALA A 66 -2.14 5.44 4.54
C ALA A 66 -1.20 5.41 3.31
N GLU A 67 0.10 5.67 3.51
CA GLU A 67 1.10 5.56 2.44
C GLU A 67 1.22 4.14 1.87
N THR A 68 1.07 3.10 2.68
CA THR A 68 1.03 1.70 2.18
C THR A 68 -0.23 1.44 1.37
N VAL A 69 -1.38 1.92 1.81
CA VAL A 69 -2.64 1.83 1.04
C VAL A 69 -2.55 2.57 -0.29
N LEU A 70 -1.91 3.76 -0.32
CA LEU A 70 -1.66 4.51 -1.56
C LEU A 70 -0.76 3.76 -2.55
N LYS A 71 0.16 2.93 -2.05
CA LYS A 71 0.98 2.05 -2.89
C LYS A 71 0.23 0.81 -3.39
N GLY A 72 -1.06 0.70 -3.07
CA GLY A 72 -1.88 -0.46 -3.36
C GLY A 72 -1.57 -1.64 -2.45
N GLU A 73 -1.08 -1.43 -1.22
CA GLU A 73 -0.93 -2.50 -0.23
C GLU A 73 -2.09 -2.41 0.78
N PHE A 74 -3.19 -3.09 0.48
CA PHE A 74 -4.40 -3.11 1.32
C PHE A 74 -4.28 -4.19 2.42
N LYS A 75 -3.42 -3.94 3.41
CA LYS A 75 -3.26 -4.81 4.58
C LYS A 75 -3.70 -4.07 5.84
N GLU A 76 -4.53 -4.74 6.63
CA GLU A 76 -4.91 -4.25 7.96
C GLU A 76 -3.68 -4.26 8.88
N ASP A 77 -3.52 -3.21 9.70
CA ASP A 77 -2.43 -3.10 10.67
C ASP A 77 -3.01 -3.08 12.10
N PRO A 78 -2.93 -4.20 12.85
CA PRO A 78 -3.40 -4.27 14.23
C PRO A 78 -2.69 -3.26 15.16
N ASN A 79 -1.50 -2.79 14.80
CA ASN A 79 -0.76 -1.83 15.63
C ASN A 79 -1.36 -0.42 15.63
N LEU A 80 -2.34 -0.15 14.75
CA LEU A 80 -3.13 1.08 14.73
C LEU A 80 -4.24 1.06 15.80
N GLU A 81 -4.63 -0.12 16.27
CA GLU A 81 -5.67 -0.31 17.31
C GLU A 81 -5.10 -0.21 18.72
N LEU A 82 -3.84 0.21 18.85
CA LEU A 82 -3.13 0.37 20.11
C LEU A 82 -2.81 1.85 20.36
N GLY A 83 -3.09 2.33 21.58
CA GLY A 83 -2.72 3.68 22.01
C GLY A 83 -3.84 4.42 22.73
N PRO A 84 -3.84 5.77 22.72
CA PRO A 84 -4.92 6.58 23.27
C PRO A 84 -6.25 6.27 22.56
N LYS A 85 -7.37 6.35 23.30
CA LYS A 85 -8.70 5.92 22.85
C LYS A 85 -9.11 6.52 21.49
N GLU A 86 -8.77 7.78 21.26
CA GLU A 86 -9.05 8.51 20.03
C GLU A 86 -8.35 7.88 18.83
N PHE A 87 -7.06 7.54 18.97
CA PHE A 87 -6.28 6.89 17.93
C PHE A 87 -6.68 5.44 17.71
N VAL A 88 -7.05 4.71 18.78
CA VAL A 88 -7.58 3.34 18.65
C VAL A 88 -8.84 3.35 17.80
N LYS A 89 -9.79 4.26 18.07
CA LYS A 89 -11.01 4.37 17.27
C LYS A 89 -10.69 4.69 15.80
N THR A 90 -9.78 5.61 15.54
CA THR A 90 -9.34 5.92 14.18
C THR A 90 -8.65 4.73 13.50
N GLY A 91 -7.82 3.98 14.22
CA GLY A 91 -7.16 2.77 13.73
C GLY A 91 -8.15 1.68 13.34
N ILE A 92 -9.16 1.42 14.17
CA ILE A 92 -10.25 0.47 13.88
C ILE A 92 -11.00 0.91 12.61
N THR A 93 -11.40 2.19 12.52
CA THR A 93 -12.10 2.70 11.33
C THR A 93 -11.23 2.64 10.08
N PHE A 94 -9.92 2.88 10.21
CA PHE A 94 -8.97 2.74 9.10
C PHE A 94 -8.88 1.28 8.63
N ASN A 95 -8.74 0.33 9.55
CA ASN A 95 -8.72 -1.10 9.21
C ASN A 95 -10.03 -1.55 8.57
N GLN A 96 -11.19 -1.09 9.08
CA GLN A 96 -12.49 -1.35 8.44
C GLN A 96 -12.57 -0.80 7.02
N MET A 97 -12.04 0.40 6.76
CA MET A 97 -11.94 0.96 5.42
C MET A 97 -11.08 0.08 4.50
N VAL A 98 -9.90 -0.36 4.96
CA VAL A 98 -9.02 -1.27 4.21
C VAL A 98 -9.74 -2.59 3.91
N HIS A 99 -10.46 -3.13 4.89
CA HIS A 99 -11.27 -4.34 4.75
C HIS A 99 -12.35 -4.18 3.67
N SER A 100 -13.12 -3.09 3.71
CA SER A 100 -14.16 -2.80 2.71
C SER A 100 -13.59 -2.63 1.31
N ILE A 101 -12.41 -2.00 1.16
CA ILE A 101 -11.73 -1.90 -0.13
C ILE A 101 -11.36 -3.30 -0.65
N ASN A 102 -10.80 -4.17 0.19
CA ASN A 102 -10.48 -5.55 -0.20
C ASN A 102 -11.72 -6.35 -0.60
N GLN A 103 -12.83 -6.22 0.12
CA GLN A 103 -14.10 -6.84 -0.23
C GLN A 103 -14.65 -6.34 -1.57
N MET A 104 -14.58 -5.03 -1.83
CA MET A 104 -15.01 -4.43 -3.08
C MET A 104 -14.18 -4.93 -4.28
N ILE A 105 -12.86 -4.98 -4.13
CA ILE A 105 -11.94 -5.52 -5.15
C ILE A 105 -12.30 -6.98 -5.45
N SER A 106 -12.45 -7.80 -4.41
CA SER A 106 -12.77 -9.23 -4.54
C SER A 106 -14.14 -9.46 -5.18
N SER A 107 -15.14 -8.63 -4.85
CA SER A 107 -16.48 -8.71 -5.41
C SER A 107 -16.51 -8.34 -6.89
N ASN A 108 -15.81 -7.27 -7.29
CA ASN A 108 -15.67 -6.87 -8.69
C ASN A 108 -15.04 -8.00 -9.54
N GLN A 109 -14.11 -8.76 -8.97
CA GLN A 109 -13.45 -9.86 -9.69
C GLN A 109 -14.36 -11.06 -9.87
N ARG A 110 -15.12 -11.42 -8.83
CA ARG A 110 -16.14 -12.47 -8.94
C ARG A 110 -17.14 -12.10 -10.03
N LEU A 111 -17.62 -10.86 -10.02
CA LEU A 111 -18.54 -10.35 -11.05
C LEU A 111 -17.94 -10.44 -12.46
N LEU A 112 -16.67 -10.05 -12.66
CA LEU A 112 -16.00 -10.17 -13.96
C LEU A 112 -15.83 -11.63 -14.40
N SER A 113 -15.53 -12.52 -13.46
CA SER A 113 -15.45 -13.97 -13.70
C SER A 113 -16.79 -14.51 -14.17
N ASP A 114 -17.87 -14.19 -13.44
CA ASP A 114 -19.22 -14.65 -13.72
C ASP A 114 -19.71 -14.14 -15.08
N ILE A 115 -19.52 -12.83 -15.36
CA ILE A 115 -19.85 -12.24 -16.67
C ILE A 115 -19.12 -12.96 -17.80
N SER A 116 -17.83 -13.28 -17.62
CA SER A 116 -17.06 -13.91 -18.68
C SER A 116 -17.49 -15.35 -18.94
N HIS A 117 -17.87 -16.09 -17.90
CA HIS A 117 -18.49 -17.40 -18.05
C HIS A 117 -19.82 -17.31 -18.81
N GLU A 118 -20.68 -16.36 -18.44
CA GLU A 118 -21.97 -16.13 -19.10
C GLU A 118 -21.82 -15.65 -20.55
N LEU A 119 -20.75 -14.92 -20.89
CA LEU A 119 -20.46 -14.48 -22.27
C LEU A 119 -19.88 -15.59 -23.16
N ARG A 120 -19.18 -16.58 -22.58
CA ARG A 120 -18.58 -17.69 -23.35
C ARG A 120 -19.65 -18.57 -24.02
N SER A 121 -20.78 -18.79 -23.34
CA SER A 121 -21.91 -19.57 -23.86
C SER A 121 -22.54 -18.98 -25.15
N PRO A 122 -23.01 -17.72 -25.19
CA PRO A 122 -23.54 -17.12 -26.40
C PRO A 122 -22.47 -16.94 -27.48
N LEU A 123 -21.21 -16.69 -27.13
CA LEU A 123 -20.12 -16.58 -28.11
C LEU A 123 -19.84 -17.92 -28.81
N THR A 124 -19.82 -19.01 -28.05
CA THR A 124 -19.71 -20.37 -28.59
C THR A 124 -20.88 -20.68 -29.54
N ARG A 125 -22.10 -20.32 -29.14
CA ARG A 125 -23.30 -20.49 -29.99
C ARG A 125 -23.22 -19.66 -31.27
N LEU A 126 -22.70 -18.43 -31.21
CA LEU A 126 -22.50 -17.57 -32.38
C LEU A 126 -21.46 -18.18 -33.33
N LYS A 127 -20.32 -18.66 -32.80
CA LYS A 127 -19.31 -19.37 -33.59
C LYS A 127 -19.87 -20.62 -34.27
N MET A 128 -20.67 -21.42 -33.56
CA MET A 128 -21.35 -22.58 -34.13
C MET A 128 -22.32 -22.20 -35.25
N ALA A 129 -23.15 -21.16 -35.04
CA ALA A 129 -24.07 -20.66 -36.06
C ALA A 129 -23.32 -20.16 -37.31
N ASN A 130 -22.20 -19.44 -37.13
CA ASN A 130 -21.35 -18.98 -38.22
C ASN A 130 -20.71 -20.15 -38.99
N ALA A 131 -20.23 -21.18 -38.29
CA ALA A 131 -19.69 -22.39 -38.90
C ALA A 131 -20.75 -23.17 -39.71
N LEU A 132 -21.98 -23.25 -39.20
CA LEU A 132 -23.11 -23.85 -39.91
C LEU A 132 -23.50 -23.04 -41.15
N ALA A 133 -23.49 -21.71 -41.05
CA ALA A 133 -23.74 -20.81 -42.18
C ALA A 133 -22.68 -21.00 -43.27
N LYS A 134 -21.39 -20.99 -42.92
CA LYS A 134 -20.28 -21.28 -43.87
C LYS A 134 -20.46 -22.61 -44.59
N ARG A 135 -20.93 -23.64 -43.89
CA ARG A 135 -21.19 -24.96 -44.50
C ARG A 135 -22.37 -24.94 -45.48
N LYS A 136 -23.40 -24.12 -45.23
CA LYS A 136 -24.61 -24.05 -46.07
C LYS A 136 -24.47 -23.13 -47.28
N THR A 137 -23.90 -21.94 -47.10
CA THR A 137 -23.86 -20.88 -48.12
C THR A 137 -22.48 -20.70 -48.75
N GLY A 138 -21.48 -21.47 -48.32
CA GLY A 138 -20.09 -21.26 -48.69
C GLY A 138 -19.42 -20.17 -47.85
N ASN A 139 -18.14 -19.90 -48.14
CA ASN A 139 -17.33 -18.95 -47.38
C ASN A 139 -17.52 -17.54 -47.95
N SER A 140 -18.38 -16.73 -47.32
CA SER A 140 -18.59 -15.33 -47.69
C SER A 140 -17.65 -14.40 -46.91
N SER A 141 -17.37 -13.21 -47.46
CA SER A 141 -16.51 -12.22 -46.81
C SER A 141 -17.08 -11.76 -45.46
N GLU A 142 -18.40 -11.73 -45.34
CA GLU A 142 -19.15 -11.34 -44.16
C GLU A 142 -19.04 -12.41 -43.06
N LEU A 143 -19.17 -13.70 -43.41
CA LEU A 143 -19.01 -14.80 -42.46
C LEU A 143 -17.57 -14.91 -41.92
N GLN A 144 -16.59 -14.62 -42.77
CA GLN A 144 -15.19 -14.52 -42.34
C GLN A 144 -14.97 -13.33 -41.42
N ARG A 145 -15.59 -12.17 -41.70
CA ARG A 145 -15.54 -11.01 -40.82
C ARG A 145 -16.19 -11.27 -39.46
N ILE A 146 -17.33 -11.96 -39.42
CA ILE A 146 -18.00 -12.36 -38.17
C ILE A 146 -17.11 -13.29 -37.35
N GLU A 147 -16.41 -14.24 -37.99
CA GLU A 147 -15.48 -15.14 -37.31
C GLU A 147 -14.33 -14.37 -36.66
N VAL A 148 -13.69 -13.47 -37.40
CA VAL A 148 -12.58 -12.63 -36.91
C VAL A 148 -13.04 -11.76 -35.73
N GLU A 149 -14.22 -11.13 -35.81
CA GLU A 149 -14.74 -10.32 -34.68
C GLU A 149 -15.12 -11.19 -33.47
N SER A 150 -15.62 -12.41 -33.70
CA SER A 150 -15.94 -13.35 -32.61
C SER A 150 -14.68 -13.80 -31.86
N GLU A 151 -13.60 -14.10 -32.60
CA GLU A 151 -12.30 -14.42 -32.03
C GLU A 151 -11.69 -13.22 -31.30
N ARG A 152 -11.83 -12.02 -31.86
CA ARG A 152 -11.39 -10.78 -31.21
C ARG A 152 -12.11 -10.55 -29.88
N LEU A 153 -13.42 -10.77 -29.82
CA LEU A 153 -14.20 -10.67 -28.58
C LEU A 153 -13.75 -11.72 -27.55
N GLU A 154 -13.49 -12.95 -27.97
CA GLU A 154 -12.98 -14.00 -27.08
C GLU A 154 -11.64 -13.61 -26.45
N ASN A 155 -10.71 -13.13 -27.28
CA ASN A 155 -9.40 -12.67 -26.82
C ASN A 155 -9.54 -11.49 -25.84
N MET A 156 -10.44 -10.53 -26.13
CA MET A 156 -10.68 -9.39 -25.24
C MET A 156 -11.25 -9.81 -23.88
N ILE A 157 -12.16 -10.79 -23.85
CA ILE A 157 -12.72 -11.34 -22.60
C ILE A 157 -11.62 -12.04 -21.80
N ASN A 158 -10.80 -12.85 -22.46
CA ASN A 158 -9.70 -13.57 -21.81
C ASN A 158 -8.65 -12.59 -21.25
N ASP A 159 -8.28 -11.55 -22.01
CA ASP A 159 -7.35 -10.51 -21.57
C ASP A 159 -7.90 -9.75 -20.35
N LEU A 160 -9.19 -9.41 -20.36
CA LEU A 160 -9.85 -8.71 -19.26
C LEU A 160 -9.85 -9.57 -17.98
N LEU A 161 -10.20 -10.85 -18.10
CA LEU A 161 -10.13 -11.80 -16.99
C LEU A 161 -8.72 -11.96 -16.46
N HIS A 162 -7.74 -12.06 -17.36
CA HIS A 162 -6.34 -12.22 -17.00
C HIS A 162 -5.83 -11.00 -16.20
N LEU A 163 -6.09 -9.80 -16.69
CA LEU A 163 -5.78 -8.56 -15.99
C LEU A 163 -6.48 -8.45 -14.63
N SER A 164 -7.75 -8.88 -14.57
CA SER A 164 -8.52 -8.91 -13.33
C SER A 164 -7.88 -9.83 -12.28
N LYS A 165 -7.45 -11.04 -12.68
CA LYS A 165 -6.79 -12.02 -11.80
C LYS A 165 -5.43 -11.53 -11.32
N LEU A 166 -4.61 -10.98 -12.22
CA LEU A 166 -3.28 -10.46 -11.91
C LEU A 166 -3.27 -9.36 -10.82
N LYS A 167 -4.32 -8.52 -10.77
CA LYS A 167 -4.46 -7.46 -9.75
C LYS A 167 -4.57 -8.00 -8.31
N LEU A 168 -5.11 -9.21 -8.09
CA LEU A 168 -5.11 -9.82 -6.75
C LEU A 168 -3.73 -10.32 -6.35
N GLU A 169 -3.13 -11.13 -7.22
CA GLU A 169 -1.86 -11.82 -6.97
C GLU A 169 -0.71 -10.83 -6.74
N SER A 170 -0.83 -9.61 -7.29
CA SER A 170 0.01 -8.43 -7.02
C SER A 170 0.41 -8.28 -5.55
N HIS A 171 -0.53 -8.51 -4.63
CA HIS A 171 -0.40 -8.13 -3.22
C HIS A 171 0.32 -9.16 -2.35
N GLN A 172 0.50 -10.40 -2.83
CA GLN A 172 0.87 -11.50 -1.94
C GLN A 172 2.17 -12.25 -2.28
N ASN A 173 2.67 -12.27 -3.51
CA ASN A 173 3.80 -13.15 -3.86
C ASN A 173 4.95 -12.42 -4.56
N LYS A 174 5.80 -11.73 -3.79
CA LYS A 174 7.14 -11.33 -4.27
C LYS A 174 8.12 -12.48 -4.02
N GLY A 175 8.41 -13.24 -5.07
CA GLY A 175 9.42 -14.31 -5.07
C GLY A 175 10.79 -13.78 -5.49
N VAL A 176 11.85 -14.51 -5.13
CA VAL A 176 13.19 -14.30 -5.71
C VAL A 176 13.33 -15.27 -6.87
N VAL A 177 13.60 -14.75 -8.07
CA VAL A 177 13.72 -15.55 -9.30
C VAL A 177 14.91 -15.06 -10.12
N ASP A 178 15.58 -15.97 -10.83
CA ASP A 178 16.61 -15.61 -11.80
C ASP A 178 15.97 -15.05 -13.07
N LEU A 179 16.52 -13.95 -13.59
CA LEU A 179 16.09 -13.32 -14.84
C LEU A 179 16.02 -14.30 -16.01
N PHE A 180 17.00 -15.20 -16.12
CA PHE A 180 17.10 -16.17 -17.20
C PHE A 180 16.01 -17.23 -17.10
N GLU A 181 15.77 -17.75 -15.90
CA GLU A 181 14.70 -18.72 -15.65
C GLU A 181 13.31 -18.10 -15.90
N LEU A 182 13.15 -16.83 -15.54
CA LEU A 182 11.88 -16.13 -15.70
C LEU A 182 11.47 -15.90 -17.16
N TYR A 183 12.44 -15.65 -18.03
CA TYR A 183 12.19 -15.13 -19.38
C TYR A 183 12.75 -16.00 -20.51
N GLY A 184 13.56 -17.02 -20.20
CA GLY A 184 14.15 -17.90 -21.20
C GLY A 184 13.09 -18.55 -22.08
N ASP A 185 12.08 -19.14 -21.45
CA ASP A 185 10.97 -19.80 -22.15
C ASP A 185 10.15 -18.80 -22.98
N ILE A 186 9.80 -17.65 -22.39
CA ILE A 186 9.04 -16.59 -23.08
C ILE A 186 9.77 -16.09 -24.32
N LEU A 187 11.09 -15.89 -24.25
CA LEU A 187 11.89 -15.46 -25.40
C LEU A 187 12.02 -16.54 -26.47
N ASN A 188 12.10 -17.81 -26.07
CA ASN A 188 12.15 -18.93 -27.01
C ASN A 188 10.83 -19.05 -27.79
N ASP A 189 9.71 -18.96 -27.10
CA ASP A 189 8.38 -18.96 -27.70
C ASP A 189 8.18 -17.76 -28.63
N ALA A 190 8.56 -16.56 -28.17
CA ALA A 190 8.50 -15.35 -28.97
C ALA A 190 9.38 -15.42 -30.24
N LYS A 191 10.55 -16.05 -30.14
CA LYS A 191 11.43 -16.27 -31.29
C LYS A 191 10.78 -17.21 -32.31
N TYR A 192 10.12 -18.28 -31.84
CA TYR A 192 9.38 -19.18 -32.71
C TYR A 192 8.19 -18.47 -33.39
N GLU A 193 7.39 -17.72 -32.63
CA GLU A 193 6.25 -16.95 -33.15
C GLU A 193 6.69 -15.91 -34.19
N SER A 194 7.74 -15.15 -33.91
CA SER A 194 8.28 -14.15 -34.84
C SER A 194 8.71 -14.76 -36.17
N LYS A 195 9.30 -15.97 -36.13
CA LYS A 195 9.74 -16.68 -37.33
C LYS A 195 8.56 -17.12 -38.19
N ASN A 196 7.46 -17.57 -37.58
CA ASN A 196 6.22 -17.91 -38.31
C ASN A 196 5.61 -16.70 -39.01
N MET A 197 5.87 -15.48 -38.51
CA MET A 197 5.45 -14.23 -39.13
C MET A 197 6.48 -13.63 -40.10
N ASN A 198 7.55 -14.37 -40.46
CA ASN A 198 8.69 -13.88 -41.25
C ASN A 198 9.39 -12.64 -40.66
N LYS A 199 9.48 -12.58 -39.33
CA LYS A 199 10.16 -11.52 -38.58
C LYS A 199 11.40 -12.07 -37.88
N LEU A 200 12.39 -11.22 -37.66
CA LEU A 200 13.65 -11.55 -37.00
C LEU A 200 13.66 -10.93 -35.60
N LEU A 201 13.55 -11.79 -34.58
CA LEU A 201 13.71 -11.41 -33.19
C LEU A 201 15.14 -11.71 -32.72
N THR A 202 15.83 -10.69 -32.22
CA THR A 202 17.16 -10.82 -31.60
C THR A 202 17.16 -10.23 -30.21
N PHE A 203 17.99 -10.79 -29.33
CA PHE A 203 18.21 -10.28 -28.00
C PHE A 203 19.68 -10.44 -27.60
N ASN A 204 20.19 -9.50 -26.80
CA ASN A 204 21.56 -9.59 -26.26
C ASN A 204 21.63 -10.57 -25.09
N GLN A 205 22.86 -10.86 -24.63
CA GLN A 205 23.07 -11.75 -23.49
C GLN A 205 22.37 -11.21 -22.23
N MET A 206 21.53 -12.03 -21.61
CA MET A 206 20.89 -11.69 -20.35
C MET A 206 21.92 -11.59 -19.22
N PRO A 207 21.85 -10.54 -18.39
CA PRO A 207 22.67 -10.47 -17.19
C PRO A 207 22.14 -11.47 -16.16
N LYS A 208 23.04 -12.17 -15.47
CA LYS A 208 22.70 -13.05 -14.34
C LYS A 208 22.33 -12.19 -13.13
N VAL A 209 21.04 -12.02 -12.88
CA VAL A 209 20.51 -11.18 -11.81
C VAL A 209 19.32 -11.87 -11.16
N LEU A 210 19.32 -11.89 -9.83
CA LEU A 210 18.17 -12.32 -9.04
C LEU A 210 17.24 -11.12 -8.81
N LEU A 211 15.97 -11.28 -9.15
CA LEU A 211 14.94 -10.27 -9.00
C LEU A 211 13.97 -10.66 -7.89
N LYS A 212 13.66 -9.71 -6.99
CA LYS A 212 12.57 -9.86 -6.02
C LYS A 212 11.30 -9.21 -6.56
N VAL A 213 10.51 -9.98 -7.30
CA VAL A 213 9.36 -9.47 -8.06
C VAL A 213 8.14 -10.38 -7.91
N ASN A 214 6.99 -9.86 -8.31
CA ASN A 214 5.82 -10.68 -8.52
C ASN A 214 5.95 -11.39 -9.88
N ILE A 215 6.29 -12.68 -9.83
CA ILE A 215 6.60 -13.53 -10.98
C ILE A 215 5.50 -13.47 -12.05
N PRO A 216 4.22 -13.80 -11.76
CA PRO A 216 3.18 -13.82 -12.78
C PRO A 216 2.89 -12.44 -13.39
N LEU A 217 2.97 -11.36 -12.59
CA LEU A 217 2.80 -9.99 -13.12
C LEU A 217 3.89 -9.60 -14.11
N ILE A 218 5.15 -9.89 -13.76
CA ILE A 218 6.28 -9.52 -14.59
C ILE A 218 6.33 -10.36 -15.88
N GLN A 219 6.02 -11.66 -15.79
CA GLN A 219 5.90 -12.52 -16.96
C GLN A 219 4.82 -11.98 -17.92
N SER A 220 3.62 -11.72 -17.41
CA SER A 220 2.53 -11.18 -18.24
C SER A 220 2.87 -9.81 -18.85
N ALA A 221 3.51 -8.92 -18.08
CA ALA A 221 3.89 -7.61 -18.58
C ALA A 221 4.88 -7.71 -19.75
N LEU A 222 5.91 -8.55 -19.62
CA LEU A 222 6.90 -8.73 -20.66
C LEU A 222 6.31 -9.44 -21.89
N GLU A 223 5.56 -10.52 -21.68
CA GLU A 223 4.91 -11.28 -22.75
C GLU A 223 3.99 -10.37 -23.58
N ASN A 224 3.21 -9.50 -22.94
CA ASN A 224 2.37 -8.53 -23.63
C ASN A 224 3.17 -7.51 -24.45
N VAL A 225 4.30 -7.03 -23.94
CA VAL A 225 5.17 -6.12 -24.68
C VAL A 225 5.81 -6.82 -25.88
N ILE A 226 6.32 -8.04 -25.70
CA ILE A 226 6.96 -8.82 -26.77
C ILE A 226 5.95 -9.17 -27.85
N ARG A 227 4.77 -9.68 -27.48
CA ARG A 227 3.69 -10.00 -28.42
C ARG A 227 3.22 -8.76 -29.20
N ASN A 228 3.12 -7.61 -28.53
CA ASN A 228 2.86 -6.34 -29.23
C ASN A 228 3.99 -5.97 -30.20
N ALA A 229 5.26 -6.11 -29.79
CA ALA A 229 6.38 -5.88 -30.68
C ALA A 229 6.34 -6.81 -31.91
N ILE A 230 6.05 -8.10 -31.72
CA ILE A 230 5.89 -9.07 -32.81
C ILE A 230 4.74 -8.69 -33.72
N LYS A 231 3.59 -8.28 -33.17
CA LYS A 231 2.41 -7.91 -33.95
C LYS A 231 2.67 -6.69 -34.84
N TYR A 232 3.25 -5.63 -34.29
CA TYR A 232 3.35 -4.33 -34.97
C TYR A 232 4.68 -4.08 -35.68
N ALA A 233 5.76 -4.82 -35.37
CA ALA A 233 7.03 -4.65 -36.07
C ALA A 233 6.94 -5.13 -37.52
N ASN A 234 7.64 -4.45 -38.42
CA ASN A 234 7.66 -4.82 -39.85
C ASN A 234 8.53 -6.06 -40.10
N LYS A 235 9.82 -6.01 -39.70
CA LYS A 235 10.79 -7.07 -39.99
C LYS A 235 11.68 -7.45 -38.81
N ASN A 236 12.19 -6.48 -38.05
CA ASN A 236 13.18 -6.73 -37.01
C ASN A 236 12.67 -6.30 -35.64
N ILE A 237 12.95 -7.11 -34.62
CA ILE A 237 12.61 -6.88 -33.22
C ILE A 237 13.88 -7.11 -32.42
N ASN A 238 14.35 -6.08 -31.72
CA ASN A 238 15.59 -6.14 -30.93
C ASN A 238 15.26 -5.89 -29.47
N ILE A 239 15.57 -6.87 -28.61
CA ILE A 239 15.39 -6.78 -27.16
C ILE A 239 16.76 -6.56 -26.51
N LEU A 240 16.89 -5.49 -25.73
CA LEU A 240 18.14 -5.11 -25.07
C LEU A 240 17.98 -5.17 -23.55
N PHE A 241 18.71 -6.08 -22.92
CA PHE A 241 18.89 -6.16 -21.47
C PHE A 241 20.03 -5.25 -21.05
N LEU A 242 19.73 -4.24 -20.23
CA LEU A 242 20.70 -3.31 -19.67
C LEU A 242 20.68 -3.43 -18.14
N LYS A 243 21.85 -3.65 -17.54
CA LYS A 243 22.02 -3.58 -16.09
C LYS A 243 22.66 -2.24 -15.74
N LYS A 244 21.94 -1.37 -15.04
CA LYS A 244 22.50 -0.13 -14.49
C LYS A 244 22.94 -0.39 -13.06
N GLU A 245 24.22 -0.24 -12.78
CA GLU A 245 24.73 -0.25 -11.41
C GLU A 245 24.37 1.08 -10.76
N THR A 246 23.35 1.07 -9.91
CA THR A 246 23.03 2.23 -9.09
C THR A 246 24.05 2.27 -7.96
N SER A 247 25.13 3.02 -8.13
CA SER A 247 25.99 3.47 -7.03
C SER A 247 25.13 4.30 -6.09
N LEU A 248 24.69 3.70 -4.98
CA LEU A 248 24.08 4.42 -3.86
C LEU A 248 25.14 5.38 -3.32
N ILE A 249 24.93 6.67 -3.56
CA ILE A 249 25.55 7.77 -2.81
C ILE A 249 24.74 7.93 -1.52
#